data_AF-A0A378MHQ2-F1
#
_entry.id   AF-A0A378MHQ2-F1
#
_cell.length_a   1.000
_cell.length_b   1.000
_cell.length_c   1.000
_cell.angle_alpha   90.00
_cell.angle_beta   90.00
_cell.angle_gamma   90.00
#
_symmetry.space_group_name_H-M   'P 1'
#
loop_
_entity.id
_entity.type
_entity.pdbx_description
1 polymer ?
#
loop_
_entity_poly.entity_id
_entity_poly.type
_entity_poly.pdbx_seq_one_letter_code
_entity_poly.pdbx_strand_id
1 'polypeptide(L)'
;MNEDMLKVVKSDEAKEVFEDGLRNIDSKSLTSEGVIKSYKIDYSSIDHNPMGGIMVTLIINNDKNLTAEYDLGRKNDKLKGDGIVLTYELSKRLGRTEKEHNNE
;
A
#
# COMPACT_ATOMS: atom_id res chain seq x y z
N MET A 1 6.20 18.98 0.65
CA MET A 1 6.31 17.78 -0.22
C MET A 1 7.58 17.89 -1.04
N ASN A 2 8.46 16.89 -0.98
CA ASN A 2 9.76 16.90 -1.65
C ASN A 2 9.60 16.38 -3.10
N GLU A 3 10.12 17.12 -4.09
CA GLU A 3 10.04 16.76 -5.50
C GLU A 3 10.71 15.42 -5.82
N ASP A 4 11.75 15.03 -5.08
CA ASP A 4 12.44 13.76 -5.31
C ASP A 4 11.61 12.56 -4.83
N MET A 5 10.91 12.70 -3.70
CA MET A 5 9.97 11.66 -3.24
C MET A 5 8.82 11.48 -4.25
N LEU A 6 8.33 12.59 -4.82
CA LEU A 6 7.31 12.55 -5.85
C LEU A 6 7.78 11.83 -7.12
N LYS A 7 9.03 12.03 -7.55
CA LYS A 7 9.62 11.31 -8.69
C LYS A 7 9.70 9.80 -8.41
N VAL A 8 10.12 9.42 -7.21
CA VAL A 8 10.18 8.00 -6.80
C VAL A 8 8.80 7.36 -6.82
N VAL A 9 7.81 7.98 -6.19
CA VAL A 9 6.43 7.44 -6.12
C VAL A 9 5.77 7.34 -7.50
N LYS A 10 6.14 8.22 -8.44
CA LYS A 10 5.66 8.18 -9.84
C LYS A 10 6.41 7.21 -10.73
N SER A 11 7.49 6.58 -10.26
CA SER A 11 8.30 5.67 -11.07
C SER A 11 7.57 4.35 -11.36
N ASP A 12 7.92 3.72 -12.48
CA ASP A 12 7.43 2.38 -12.81
C ASP A 12 7.86 1.35 -11.75
N GLU A 13 9.03 1.52 -11.13
CA GLU A 13 9.51 0.66 -10.03
C GLU A 13 8.58 0.74 -8.81
N ALA A 14 8.12 1.94 -8.43
CA ALA A 14 7.15 2.10 -7.35
C ALA A 14 5.80 1.47 -7.70
N LYS A 15 5.36 1.63 -8.95
CA LYS A 15 4.14 1.01 -9.44
C LYS A 15 4.20 -0.52 -9.31
N GLU A 16 5.28 -1.15 -9.74
CA GLU A 16 5.48 -2.61 -9.59
C GLU A 16 5.42 -3.03 -8.11
N VAL A 17 6.11 -2.30 -7.23
CA VAL A 17 6.11 -2.57 -5.78
C VAL A 17 4.70 -2.47 -5.19
N PHE A 18 3.92 -1.46 -5.57
CA PHE A 18 2.54 -1.32 -5.08
C PHE A 18 1.66 -2.47 -5.57
N GLU A 19 1.69 -2.79 -6.87
CA GLU A 19 0.84 -3.84 -7.42
C GLU A 19 1.19 -5.22 -6.85
N ASP A 20 2.48 -5.52 -6.67
CA ASP A 20 2.90 -6.77 -6.04
C ASP A 20 2.49 -6.84 -4.57
N GLY A 21 2.58 -5.73 -3.83
CA GLY A 21 2.04 -5.60 -2.48
C GLY A 21 0.55 -5.90 -2.42
N LEU A 22 -0.24 -5.30 -3.30
CA LEU A 22 -1.69 -5.52 -3.38
C LEU A 22 -2.01 -6.97 -3.79
N ARG A 23 -1.25 -7.60 -4.68
CA ARG A 23 -1.38 -9.02 -5.05
C ARG A 23 -1.08 -9.98 -3.91
N ASN A 24 -0.13 -9.65 -3.05
CA ASN A 24 0.16 -10.41 -1.83
C ASN A 24 -0.97 -10.30 -0.79
N ILE A 25 -1.74 -9.21 -0.85
CA ILE A 25 -2.87 -8.98 0.05
C ILE A 25 -4.14 -9.65 -0.45
N ASP A 26 -4.39 -9.52 -1.74
CA ASP A 26 -5.52 -10.05 -2.47
C ASP A 26 -4.98 -10.64 -3.78
N SER A 27 -4.95 -11.97 -3.87
CA SER A 27 -4.39 -12.69 -5.02
C SER A 27 -5.13 -12.42 -6.33
N LYS A 28 -6.36 -11.89 -6.25
CA LYS A 28 -7.16 -11.45 -7.41
C LYS A 28 -7.22 -9.92 -7.52
N SER A 29 -6.33 -9.20 -6.85
CA SER A 29 -6.30 -7.74 -6.92
C SER A 29 -6.13 -7.25 -8.36
N LEU A 30 -6.62 -6.03 -8.61
CA LEU A 30 -6.61 -5.36 -9.91
C LEU A 30 -7.42 -6.10 -10.98
N THR A 31 -8.37 -6.94 -10.54
CA THR A 31 -9.35 -7.61 -11.39
C THR A 31 -10.77 -7.36 -10.87
N SER A 32 -11.78 -7.69 -11.66
CA SER A 32 -13.19 -7.60 -11.23
C SER A 32 -13.55 -8.58 -10.11
N GLU A 33 -12.78 -9.67 -9.96
CA GLU A 33 -13.01 -10.73 -8.96
C GLU A 33 -12.38 -10.43 -7.59
N GLY A 34 -11.41 -9.53 -7.53
CA GLY A 34 -10.74 -9.13 -6.29
C GLY A 34 -11.60 -8.21 -5.40
N VAL A 35 -11.22 -8.15 -4.13
CA VAL A 35 -11.67 -7.10 -3.20
C VAL A 35 -11.04 -5.78 -3.59
N ILE A 36 -9.75 -5.79 -3.93
CA ILE A 36 -8.98 -4.65 -4.42
C ILE A 36 -9.09 -4.63 -5.95
N LYS A 37 -10.02 -3.88 -6.53
CA LYS A 37 -10.26 -3.88 -7.99
C LYS A 37 -9.45 -2.81 -8.72
N SER A 38 -9.15 -1.72 -8.02
CA SER A 38 -8.36 -0.60 -8.53
C SER A 38 -7.73 0.16 -7.38
N TYR A 39 -6.70 0.95 -7.66
CA TYR A 39 -6.12 1.88 -6.72
C TYR A 39 -5.81 3.23 -7.39
N LYS A 40 -5.67 4.27 -6.58
CA LYS A 40 -5.12 5.57 -6.96
C LYS A 40 -4.12 6.00 -5.90
N ILE A 41 -3.01 6.59 -6.32
CA ILE A 41 -2.04 7.18 -5.40
C ILE A 41 -2.59 8.53 -4.92
N ASP A 42 -2.68 8.71 -3.61
CA ASP A 42 -2.89 10.03 -3.03
C ASP A 42 -1.55 10.77 -2.96
N TYR A 43 -1.24 11.55 -3.99
CA TYR A 43 0.01 12.31 -4.02
C TYR A 43 0.13 13.32 -2.87
N SER A 44 -0.99 13.76 -2.28
CA SER A 44 -0.94 14.70 -1.16
C SER A 44 -0.51 14.05 0.15
N SER A 45 -0.58 12.72 0.24
CA SER A 45 -0.16 11.96 1.42
C SER A 45 1.32 11.58 1.41
N ILE A 46 2.08 11.97 0.38
CA ILE A 46 3.49 11.60 0.25
C ILE A 46 4.30 12.33 1.32
N ASP A 47 4.86 11.56 2.25
CA ASP A 47 5.68 12.08 3.33
C ASP A 47 6.88 11.18 3.61
N HIS A 48 7.83 11.68 4.39
CA HIS A 48 9.00 10.92 4.80
C HIS A 48 8.65 9.97 5.96
N ASN A 49 8.97 8.68 5.83
CA ASN A 49 8.86 7.76 6.96
C ASN A 49 9.99 8.08 7.97
N PRO A 50 9.72 8.37 9.25
CA PRO A 50 10.76 8.67 10.24
C PRO A 50 11.85 7.60 10.39
N MET A 51 11.55 6.33 10.06
CA MET A 51 12.52 5.22 10.05
C MET A 51 13.35 5.15 8.76
N GLY A 52 13.14 6.09 7.83
CA GLY A 52 13.71 6.13 6.49
C GLY A 52 12.72 5.65 5.44
N GLY A 53 12.74 6.28 4.26
CA GLY A 53 11.85 5.93 3.14
C GLY A 53 10.71 6.93 2.93
N ILE A 54 9.69 6.49 2.20
CA ILE A 54 8.56 7.33 1.76
C ILE A 54 7.25 6.65 2.16
N MET A 55 6.41 7.33 2.93
CA MET A 55 5.04 6.92 3.21
C MET A 55 4.12 7.46 2.11
N VAL A 56 3.20 6.63 1.65
CA VAL A 56 2.20 7.03 0.65
C VAL A 56 0.91 6.23 0.83
N THR A 57 -0.23 6.87 0.58
CA THR A 57 -1.55 6.24 0.69
C THR A 57 -2.07 5.87 -0.70
N LEU A 58 -2.51 4.63 -0.83
CA LEU A 58 -3.27 4.14 -1.97
C LEU A 58 -4.76 4.15 -1.62
N ILE A 59 -5.56 4.87 -2.40
CA ILE A 59 -7.03 4.89 -2.31
C ILE A 59 -7.56 3.72 -3.14
N ILE A 60 -8.21 2.76 -2.48
CA ILE A 60 -8.70 1.54 -3.10
C ILE A 60 -10.12 1.73 -3.62
N ASN A 61 -10.40 1.22 -4.82
CA ASN A 61 -11.73 1.26 -5.45
C ASN A 61 -12.36 2.66 -5.53
N ASN A 62 -11.54 3.71 -5.52
CA ASN A 62 -11.98 5.10 -5.47
C ASN A 62 -12.86 5.43 -4.24
N ASP A 63 -12.72 4.67 -3.15
CA ASP A 63 -13.40 4.89 -1.87
C ASP A 63 -12.40 5.38 -0.83
N LYS A 64 -12.61 6.60 -0.32
CA LYS A 64 -11.70 7.23 0.65
C LYS A 64 -11.66 6.51 2.00
N ASN A 65 -12.61 5.63 2.29
CA ASN A 65 -12.60 4.82 3.51
C ASN A 65 -11.80 3.51 3.35
N LEU A 66 -11.42 3.17 2.11
CA LEU A 66 -10.64 1.98 1.79
C LEU A 66 -9.26 2.44 1.36
N THR A 67 -8.33 2.49 2.31
CA THR A 67 -6.96 2.90 2.01
C THR A 67 -5.96 1.84 2.45
N ALA A 68 -4.84 1.83 1.72
CA ALA A 68 -3.63 1.11 2.08
C ALA A 68 -2.51 2.13 2.20
N GLU A 69 -2.05 2.39 3.41
CA GLU A 69 -0.85 3.18 3.67
C GLU A 69 0.38 2.29 3.47
N TYR A 70 1.31 2.76 2.67
CA TYR A 70 2.43 1.97 2.16
C TYR A 70 3.74 2.65 2.51
N ASP A 71 4.67 1.87 3.07
CA ASP A 71 6.04 2.29 3.33
C ASP A 71 6.94 1.83 2.19
N LEU A 72 7.46 2.78 1.42
CA LEU A 72 8.46 2.53 0.39
C LEU A 72 9.86 2.75 0.96
N GLY A 73 10.66 1.69 0.96
CA GLY A 73 12.08 1.73 1.30
C GLY A 73 12.98 1.37 0.14
N ARG A 74 14.28 1.38 0.40
CA ARG A 74 15.30 0.98 -0.56
C ARG A 74 16.25 -0.03 0.07
N LYS A 75 16.44 -1.16 -0.60
CA LYS A 75 17.35 -2.22 -0.18
C LYS A 75 18.20 -2.68 -1.36
N ASN A 76 19.52 -2.58 -1.22
CA ASN A 76 20.48 -2.89 -2.29
C ASN A 76 20.13 -2.14 -3.60
N ASP A 77 19.95 -0.82 -3.50
CA ASP A 77 19.57 0.10 -4.58
C ASP A 77 18.21 -0.12 -5.25
N LYS A 78 17.47 -1.17 -4.88
CA LYS A 78 16.12 -1.46 -5.37
C LYS A 78 15.04 -0.98 -4.41
N LEU A 79 13.97 -0.44 -4.96
CA LEU A 79 12.79 -0.05 -4.19
C LEU A 79 12.06 -1.30 -3.68
N LYS A 80 11.54 -1.22 -2.46
CA LYS A 80 10.80 -2.30 -1.79
C LYS A 80 9.65 -1.73 -0.97
N GLY A 81 8.64 -2.56 -0.76
CA GLY A 81 7.60 -2.31 0.23
C GLY A 81 8.06 -2.84 1.58
N ASP A 82 8.23 -1.94 2.54
CA ASP A 82 8.69 -2.27 3.90
C ASP A 82 7.52 -2.50 4.86
N GLY A 83 6.33 -2.01 4.52
CA GLY A 83 5.13 -2.14 5.33
C GLY A 83 3.88 -1.73 4.58
N ILE A 84 2.74 -2.30 4.98
CA ILE A 84 1.43 -1.90 4.51
C ILE A 84 0.42 -1.96 5.65
N VAL A 85 -0.28 -0.85 5.86
CA VAL A 85 -1.36 -0.73 6.85
C VAL A 85 -2.67 -0.49 6.11
N LEU A 86 -3.67 -1.30 6.42
CA LEU A 86 -4.98 -1.25 5.78
C LEU A 86 -5.99 -0.63 6.73
N THR A 87 -6.93 0.16 6.19
CA THR A 87 -8.08 0.57 6.99
C THR A 87 -8.85 -0.64 7.50
N TYR A 88 -9.50 -0.50 8.67
CA TYR A 88 -10.29 -1.57 9.27
C TYR A 88 -11.32 -2.16 8.29
N GLU A 89 -12.02 -1.29 7.56
CA GLU A 89 -13.04 -1.70 6.58
C GLU A 89 -12.43 -2.50 5.43
N LEU A 90 -11.26 -2.10 4.92
CA LEU A 90 -10.57 -2.86 3.87
C LEU A 90 -10.08 -4.22 4.41
N SER A 91 -9.47 -4.24 5.59
CA SER A 91 -9.04 -5.47 6.27
C SER A 91 -10.21 -6.45 6.48
N LYS A 92 -11.36 -5.93 6.91
CA LYS A 92 -12.58 -6.73 7.10
C LYS A 92 -13.08 -7.33 5.79
N ARG A 93 -13.09 -6.56 4.69
CA ARG A 93 -13.48 -7.07 3.37
C ARG A 93 -12.52 -8.14 2.83
N LEU A 94 -11.26 -8.07 3.22
CA LEU A 94 -10.24 -9.07 2.92
C LEU A 94 -10.28 -10.29 3.86
N GLY A 95 -11.20 -10.32 4.83
CA GLY A 95 -11.31 -11.40 5.81
C GLY A 95 -10.17 -11.46 6.82
N ARG A 96 -9.49 -10.32 7.08
CA ARG A 96 -8.28 -10.23 7.90
C ARG A 96 -8.51 -9.75 9.35
N THR A 97 -9.75 -9.80 9.85
CA THR A 97 -10.04 -9.46 11.25
C THR A 97 -9.51 -10.53 12.22
N GLU A 98 -8.97 -10.08 13.35
CA GLU A 98 -8.24 -10.84 14.38
C GLU A 98 -8.73 -12.28 14.64
N LYS A 99 -7.91 -13.25 14.24
CA LYS A 99 -7.59 -14.41 15.08
C LYS A 99 -6.07 -14.47 15.19
N GLU A 100 -5.54 -14.07 16.35
CA GLU A 100 -4.40 -14.66 17.08
C GLU A 100 -3.91 -13.69 18.18
N HIS A 101 -4.72 -13.55 19.23
CA HIS A 101 -4.21 -13.43 20.60
C HIS A 101 -5.01 -14.41 21.47
N ASN A 102 -4.91 -15.70 21.15
CA ASN A 102 -5.15 -16.75 22.14
C ASN A 102 -3.78 -17.36 22.43
N ASN A 103 -3.08 -16.77 23.39
CA ASN A 103 -2.02 -17.50 24.07
C ASN A 103 -2.71 -18.54 24.95
N GLU A 104 -2.54 -19.82 24.60
CA GLU A 104 -2.59 -20.93 25.56
C GLU A 104 -1.38 -20.87 26.50
#